data_AF-A0A1B0GRV1-F1
#
_entry.id   AF-A0A1B0GRV1-F1
#
_cell.length_a   1.000
_cell.length_b   1.000
_cell.length_c   1.000
_cell.angle_alpha   90.00
_cell.angle_beta   90.00
_cell.angle_gamma   90.00
#
_symmetry.space_group_name_H-M   'P 1'
#
loop_
_entity.id
_entity.type
_entity.pdbx_description
1 polymer ?
#
loop_
_entity_poly.entity_id
_entity_poly.type
_entity_poly.pdbx_seq_one_letter_code
_entity_poly.pdbx_strand_id
1 'polypeptide(L)'
;MDQALLLIHNELLGTSLTVYWKSDDCYQCTFQPLANVSHGGKPAKPSVAPVSVSTQHGSILQVNSTSEERAACRLEYKFGEFGNYSLLVQHASSGANKIACDIIVNENPVDSNLPVSIA
;
A
#
# COMPACT_ATOMS: atom_id res chain seq x y z
N MET A 1 10.23 9.37 14.40
CA MET A 1 9.68 8.13 13.85
C MET A 1 10.48 7.84 12.61
N ASP A 2 11.13 6.68 12.60
CA ASP A 2 11.88 6.23 11.44
C ASP A 2 10.91 5.77 10.34
N GLN A 3 11.37 5.82 9.09
CA GLN A 3 10.56 5.50 7.92
C GLN A 3 10.64 4.01 7.61
N ALA A 4 9.53 3.45 7.13
CA ALA A 4 9.46 2.14 6.48
C ALA A 4 9.35 2.30 4.97
N LEU A 5 9.77 1.26 4.24
CA LEU A 5 9.70 1.24 2.78
C LEU A 5 8.48 0.43 2.33
N LEU A 6 7.60 1.04 1.55
CA LEU A 6 6.51 0.39 0.85
C LEU A 6 6.78 0.39 -0.66
N LEU A 7 6.88 -0.80 -1.24
CA LEU A 7 7.02 -1.02 -2.68
C LEU A 7 5.63 -1.31 -3.26
N ILE A 8 5.14 -0.46 -4.16
CA ILE A 8 3.83 -0.65 -4.79
C ILE A 8 4.05 -1.29 -6.16
N HIS A 9 3.59 -2.53 -6.32
CA HIS A 9 3.70 -3.32 -7.54
C HIS A 9 2.38 -3.28 -8.31
N ASN A 10 2.40 -2.63 -9.47
CA ASN A 10 1.29 -2.64 -10.41
C ASN A 10 1.51 -3.73 -11.47
N GLU A 11 0.75 -4.82 -11.36
CA GLU A 11 0.71 -5.91 -12.34
C GLU A 11 -0.44 -5.77 -13.34
N LEU A 12 -1.26 -4.73 -13.22
CA LEU A 12 -2.33 -4.47 -14.17
C LEU A 12 -1.76 -3.98 -15.52
N LEU A 13 -2.27 -4.56 -16.60
CA LEU A 13 -1.87 -4.20 -17.96
C LEU A 13 -2.63 -2.96 -18.43
N GLY A 14 -1.89 -1.98 -18.95
CA GLY A 14 -2.46 -0.77 -19.57
C GLY A 14 -3.21 0.18 -18.62
N THR A 15 -3.17 -0.08 -17.31
CA THR A 15 -3.93 0.68 -16.30
C THR A 15 -3.00 1.29 -15.27
N SER A 16 -3.13 2.60 -15.05
CA SER A 16 -2.37 3.29 -14.01
C SER A 16 -3.14 3.25 -12.70
N LEU A 17 -2.40 3.31 -11.59
CA LEU A 17 -2.94 3.25 -10.25
C LEU A 17 -2.56 4.51 -9.47
N THR A 18 -3.48 5.00 -8.66
CA THR A 18 -3.20 5.99 -7.62
C THR A 18 -3.52 5.37 -6.27
N VAL A 19 -2.51 5.34 -5.41
CA VAL A 19 -2.66 4.89 -4.02
C VAL A 19 -2.88 6.12 -3.16
N TYR A 20 -3.95 6.08 -2.37
CA TYR A 20 -4.25 7.05 -1.34
C TYR A 20 -4.09 6.41 0.04
N TRP A 21 -3.87 7.24 1.05
CA TRP A 21 -3.74 6.81 2.43
C TRP A 21 -4.52 7.71 3.37
N LYS A 22 -4.87 7.17 4.54
CA LYS A 22 -5.43 7.90 5.68
C LYS A 22 -5.09 7.16 6.97
N SER A 23 -4.84 7.85 8.07
CA SER A 23 -4.77 7.23 9.40
C SER A 23 -6.11 6.59 9.80
N ASP A 24 -6.07 5.43 10.46
CA ASP A 24 -7.26 4.78 11.03
C ASP A 24 -7.79 5.55 12.25
N ASP A 25 -6.89 6.15 13.03
CA ASP A 25 -7.19 6.94 14.23
C ASP A 25 -7.93 8.26 13.91
N CYS A 26 -7.81 8.75 12.67
CA CYS A 26 -8.44 10.00 12.25
C CYS A 26 -9.79 9.81 11.56
N TYR A 27 -10.87 10.02 12.31
CA TYR A 27 -12.25 9.90 11.84
C TYR A 27 -12.63 10.95 10.78
N GLN A 28 -12.18 12.20 10.94
CA GLN A 28 -12.53 13.32 10.04
C GLN A 28 -11.50 13.60 8.93
N CYS A 29 -10.40 12.84 8.87
CA CYS A 29 -9.41 13.03 7.82
C CYS A 29 -9.94 12.56 6.47
N THR A 30 -9.45 13.19 5.41
CA THR A 30 -9.67 12.78 4.02
C THR A 30 -8.52 11.92 3.52
N PHE A 31 -8.76 11.16 2.45
CA PHE A 31 -7.73 10.39 1.79
C PHE A 31 -6.72 11.32 1.11
N GLN A 32 -5.44 11.13 1.41
CA GLN A 32 -4.33 11.88 0.83
C GLN A 32 -3.60 11.04 -0.22
N PRO A 33 -3.14 11.63 -1.34
CA PRO A 33 -2.40 10.89 -2.36
C PRO A 33 -1.06 10.43 -1.77
N LEU A 34 -0.78 9.13 -1.89
CA LEU A 34 0.47 8.52 -1.46
C LEU A 34 1.43 8.37 -2.64
N ALA A 35 0.97 7.77 -3.74
CA ALA A 35 1.78 7.55 -4.93
C ALA A 35 0.94 7.32 -6.18
N ASN A 36 1.53 7.65 -7.33
CA ASN A 36 1.02 7.29 -8.65
C ASN A 36 1.95 6.26 -9.27
N VAL A 37 1.39 5.13 -9.69
CA VAL A 37 2.12 4.04 -10.32
C VAL A 37 1.60 3.89 -11.75
N SER A 38 2.46 4.18 -12.71
CA SER A 38 2.15 3.99 -14.13
C SER A 38 1.91 2.52 -14.46
N HIS A 39 1.21 2.25 -15.56
CA HIS A 39 1.05 0.89 -16.06
C HIS A 39 2.39 0.27 -16.44
N GLY A 40 2.53 -1.04 -16.20
CA GLY A 40 3.65 -1.81 -16.73
C GLY A 40 3.56 -1.87 -18.27
N GLY A 41 4.64 -1.50 -18.96
CA GLY A 41 4.67 -1.50 -20.43
C GLY A 41 4.74 -2.90 -21.07
N LYS A 42 4.97 -3.97 -20.29
CA LYS A 42 5.04 -5.36 -20.78
C LYS A 42 4.41 -6.33 -19.78
N PRO A 43 3.68 -7.37 -20.26
CA PRO A 43 3.35 -8.51 -19.41
C PRO A 43 4.64 -9.14 -18.87
N ALA A 44 4.65 -9.49 -17.59
CA ALA A 44 5.79 -9.97 -16.80
C ALA A 44 6.82 -8.92 -16.32
N LYS A 45 6.61 -7.62 -16.53
CA LYS A 45 7.40 -6.58 -15.85
C LYS A 45 6.47 -5.58 -15.13
N PRO A 46 6.11 -5.84 -13.86
CA PRO A 46 5.33 -4.89 -13.08
C PRO A 46 6.02 -3.54 -12.99
N SER A 47 5.20 -2.48 -12.96
CA SER A 47 5.69 -1.16 -12.59
C SER A 47 5.78 -1.10 -11.06
N VAL A 48 6.93 -0.66 -10.54
CA VAL A 48 7.18 -0.60 -9.10
C VAL A 48 7.46 0.83 -8.69
N ALA A 49 6.73 1.32 -7.69
CA ALA A 49 6.96 2.63 -7.09
C ALA A 49 7.35 2.48 -5.61
N PRO A 50 8.57 2.88 -5.20
CA PRO A 50 8.95 2.91 -3.80
C PRO A 50 8.39 4.16 -3.11
N VAL A 51 7.88 4.00 -1.89
CA VAL A 51 7.34 5.08 -1.07
C VAL A 51 7.78 4.89 0.38
N SER A 52 8.21 5.97 1.01
CA SER A 52 8.43 5.98 2.46
C SER A 52 7.08 6.14 3.18
N VAL A 53 6.80 5.24 4.11
CA VAL A 53 5.63 5.30 5.00
C VAL A 53 6.08 5.37 6.45
N SER A 54 5.43 6.19 7.27
CA SER A 54 5.73 6.28 8.69
C SER A 54 4.42 6.56 9.42
N THR A 55 3.97 5.59 10.21
CA THR A 55 2.63 5.60 10.81
C THR A 55 2.71 5.14 12.25
N GLN A 56 2.31 6.01 13.20
CA GLN A 56 2.19 5.62 14.61
C GLN A 56 0.99 4.70 14.85
N HIS A 57 -0.10 4.98 14.14
CA HIS A 57 -1.37 4.27 14.18
C HIS A 57 -1.53 3.41 12.92
N GLY A 58 -2.62 2.65 12.83
CA GLY A 58 -2.97 1.96 11.60
C GLY A 58 -3.20 2.94 10.45
N SER A 59 -3.15 2.43 9.23
CA SER A 59 -3.40 3.22 8.04
C SER A 59 -4.30 2.47 7.09
N ILE A 60 -5.24 3.22 6.51
CA ILE A 60 -6.18 2.76 5.51
C ILE A 60 -5.61 3.17 4.16
N LEU A 61 -5.18 2.20 3.37
CA LEU A 61 -4.78 2.40 1.99
C LEU A 61 -5.97 2.20 1.06
N GLN A 62 -6.14 3.10 0.11
CA GLN A 62 -7.15 3.00 -0.94
C GLN A 62 -6.46 3.05 -2.31
N VAL A 63 -6.62 1.99 -3.09
CA VAL A 63 -6.07 1.90 -4.44
C VAL A 63 -7.15 2.24 -5.43
N ASN A 64 -6.96 3.30 -6.21
CA ASN A 64 -7.83 3.69 -7.30
C ASN A 64 -7.17 3.36 -8.64
N SER A 65 -7.90 2.65 -9.49
CA SER A 65 -7.49 2.31 -10.85
C SER A 65 -8.07 3.33 -11.82
N THR A 66 -7.32 3.73 -12.86
CA THR A 66 -7.87 4.59 -13.92
C THR A 66 -8.93 3.91 -14.77
N SER A 67 -9.03 2.58 -14.76
CA SER A 67 -10.01 1.84 -15.55
C SER A 67 -11.33 1.57 -14.81
N GLU A 68 -11.36 1.71 -13.48
CA GLU A 68 -12.57 1.50 -12.67
C GLU A 68 -13.08 2.82 -12.09
N GLU A 69 -14.40 3.04 -12.15
CA GLU A 69 -15.04 4.20 -11.50
C GLU A 69 -15.08 4.08 -9.97
N ARG A 70 -14.72 2.90 -9.42
CA ARG A 70 -14.67 2.61 -7.98
C ARG A 70 -13.26 2.28 -7.54
N ALA A 71 -13.01 2.41 -6.23
CA ALA A 71 -11.76 1.96 -5.63
C ALA A 71 -11.55 0.47 -5.93
N ALA A 72 -10.40 0.14 -6.49
CA ALA A 72 -10.02 -1.23 -6.81
C ALA A 72 -9.93 -2.06 -5.53
N CYS A 73 -9.28 -1.50 -4.49
CA CYS A 73 -9.12 -2.15 -3.20
C CYS A 73 -9.03 -1.13 -2.07
N ARG A 74 -9.39 -1.58 -0.86
CA ARG A 74 -9.14 -0.88 0.40
C ARG A 74 -8.54 -1.85 1.40
N LEU A 75 -7.44 -1.45 2.04
CA LEU A 75 -6.65 -2.27 2.94
C LEU A 75 -6.36 -1.49 4.23
N GLU A 76 -6.35 -2.18 5.36
CA GLU A 76 -5.99 -1.59 6.66
C GLU A 76 -4.72 -2.26 7.15
N TYR A 77 -3.68 -1.48 7.41
CA TYR A 77 -2.37 -2.00 7.78
C TYR A 77 -1.60 -1.02 8.67
N LYS A 78 -0.85 -1.53 9.64
CA LYS A 78 0.03 -0.73 10.49
C LYS A 78 1.48 -0.95 10.06
N PHE A 79 2.12 0.10 9.53
CA PHE A 79 3.52 0.04 9.13
C PHE A 79 4.42 0.31 10.34
N GLY A 80 5.20 -0.70 10.74
CA GLY A 80 6.23 -0.53 11.77
C GLY A 80 7.54 0.03 11.20
N GLU A 81 8.36 0.63 12.07
CA GLU A 81 9.61 1.30 11.71
C GLU A 81 10.62 0.32 11.09
N PHE A 82 11.38 0.83 10.11
CA PHE A 82 12.37 0.06 9.32
C PHE A 82 11.81 -1.16 8.56
N GLY A 83 10.49 -1.38 8.55
CA GLY A 83 9.90 -2.48 7.80
C GLY A 83 10.01 -2.30 6.29
N ASN A 84 10.07 -3.41 5.57
CA ASN A 84 10.01 -3.44 4.11
C ASN A 84 8.78 -4.21 3.67
N TYR A 85 7.89 -3.55 2.93
CA TYR A 85 6.59 -4.07 2.55
C TYR A 85 6.42 -3.96 1.04
N SER A 86 5.69 -4.91 0.46
CA SER A 86 5.25 -4.86 -0.94
C SER A 86 3.73 -4.91 -1.02
N LEU A 87 3.12 -3.88 -1.62
CA LEU A 87 1.71 -3.87 -2.01
C LEU A 87 1.60 -4.42 -3.43
N LEU A 88 1.04 -5.61 -3.59
CA LEU A 88 0.82 -6.24 -4.88
C LEU A 88 -0.60 -5.93 -5.38
N VAL A 89 -0.72 -5.39 -6.58
CA VAL A 89 -2.00 -5.09 -7.24
C VAL A 89 -2.10 -5.87 -8.54
N GLN A 90 -2.99 -6.86 -8.58
CA GLN A 90 -3.14 -7.80 -9.69
C GLN A 90 -4.61 -8.17 -9.92
N HIS A 91 -4.93 -8.84 -11.03
CA HIS A 91 -6.28 -9.38 -11.23
C HIS A 91 -6.51 -10.61 -10.34
N ALA A 92 -7.70 -10.72 -9.75
CA ALA A 92 -8.08 -11.87 -8.97
C ALA A 92 -8.11 -13.13 -9.85
N SER A 93 -7.48 -14.22 -9.37
CA SER A 93 -7.40 -15.50 -10.11
C SER A 93 -8.78 -16.14 -10.37
N SER A 94 -9.80 -15.79 -9.57
CA SER A 94 -11.15 -16.31 -9.67
C SER A 94 -12.00 -15.56 -10.72
N GLY A 95 -11.61 -15.59 -12.00
CA GLY A 95 -12.46 -15.43 -13.20
C GLY A 95 -13.33 -14.18 -13.39
N ALA A 96 -13.48 -13.33 -12.38
CA ALA A 96 -14.12 -12.03 -12.45
C ALA A 96 -13.02 -10.99 -12.64
N ASN A 97 -13.28 -9.96 -13.45
CA ASN A 97 -12.41 -8.81 -13.69
C ASN A 97 -12.20 -7.93 -12.43
N LYS A 98 -12.12 -8.55 -11.24
CA LYS A 98 -11.91 -7.92 -9.95
C LYS A 98 -10.42 -7.77 -9.72
N ILE A 99 -10.01 -6.62 -9.22
CA ILE A 99 -8.64 -6.37 -8.79
C ILE A 99 -8.49 -6.91 -7.36
N ALA A 100 -7.38 -7.60 -7.09
CA ALA A 100 -6.97 -8.06 -5.79
C ALA A 100 -5.73 -7.28 -5.35
N CYS A 101 -5.69 -6.92 -4.07
CA CYS A 101 -4.57 -6.22 -3.49
C CYS A 101 -4.11 -6.93 -2.22
N ASP A 102 -2.84 -7.27 -2.15
CA ASP A 102 -2.23 -8.01 -1.06
C ASP A 102 -0.99 -7.27 -0.54
N ILE A 103 -0.78 -7.29 0.78
CA ILE A 103 0.43 -6.74 1.40
C ILE A 103 1.33 -7.90 1.81
N ILE A 104 2.56 -7.86 1.34
CA ILE A 104 3.62 -8.82 1.66
C ILE A 104 4.65 -8.12 2.53
N VAL A 105 5.07 -8.78 3.61
CA VAL A 105 6.16 -8.31 4.47
C VAL A 105 7.45 -8.93 3.97
N ASN A 106 8.30 -8.10 3.35
CA ASN A 106 9.62 -8.52 2.87
C ASN A 106 10.65 -8.55 4.01
N GLU A 107 10.60 -7.54 4.88
CA GLU A 107 11.43 -7.44 6.08
C GLU A 107 10.55 -7.01 7.25
N ASN A 108 10.63 -7.76 8.35
CA ASN A 108 9.83 -7.49 9.54
C ASN A 108 10.25 -6.15 10.18
N PRO A 109 9.28 -5.30 10.55
CA PRO A 109 9.60 -4.06 11.25
C PRO A 109 10.21 -4.32 12.63
N VAL A 110 10.90 -3.33 13.15
CA VAL A 110 11.28 -3.29 14.56
C VAL A 110 10.04 -2.96 15.39
N ASP A 111 9.81 -3.69 16.49
CA ASP A 111 8.70 -3.39 17.39
C ASP A 111 9.00 -2.15 18.24
N SER A 112 8.48 -1.01 17.81
CA SER A 112 8.61 0.26 18.52
C SER A 112 7.64 0.41 19.69
N ASN A 113 6.79 -0.59 20.01
CA ASN A 113 5.87 -0.55 21.15
C ASN A 113 6.48 -1.13 22.44
N LEU A 114 7.80 -1.37 22.46
CA LEU A 114 8.49 -1.76 23.68
C LEU A 114 8.32 -0.65 24.73
N PRO A 115 7.65 -0.94 25.88
CA PRO A 115 7.53 0.06 26.94
C PRO A 115 8.93 0.40 27.44
N VAL A 116 9.24 1.71 27.49
CA VAL A 116 10.46 2.19 28.13
C VAL A 116 10.31 1.95 29.63
N SER A 117 10.98 0.92 30.15
CA SER A 117 11.13 0.74 31.60
C SER A 117 12.12 1.77 32.12
N ILE A 118 11.64 2.71 32.93
CA ILE A 118 12.49 3.62 33.70
C ILE A 118 12.90 2.86 34.97
N ALA A 119 14.21 2.73 35.20
CA ALA A 119 14.79 2.11 36.39
C ALA A 119 14.92 3.11 37.55
#